data_AF-A0A920DVM2-F1
#
_entry.id   AF-A0A920DVM2-F1
#
_cell.length_a   1.000
_cell.length_b   1.000
_cell.length_c   1.000
_cell.angle_alpha   90.00
_cell.angle_beta   90.00
_cell.angle_gamma   90.00
#
_symmetry.space_group_name_H-M   'P 1'
#
loop_
_entity.id
_entity.type
_entity.pdbx_description
1 polymer ?
#
loop_
_entity_poly.entity_id
_entity_poly.type
_entity_poly.pdbx_seq_one_letter_code
_entity_poly.pdbx_strand_id
1 'polypeptide(L)'
;MFGCMPPRDVLLTVGKEILSAAMSFRCRFWEYLAYHGLMQRYFDEDPDFRWEQAPRPRLTEDSYKQGYFDEITIEERLKRTAELNFVTTEDEPLFDAADVMRIGKDLFCQHGLTTNRRGMEWLQRHFPDHRVHSVNFPGDPYPIHIDATFVPLRPGLIMNNPKRKLPETQRKIFEVNGWEIIDAAPPSHTQPPPLCYSSVWLSMNCLVIDPKTVCVEASEVNQMEQLDKLGMEVIPVPFRDAYPFGGGLHCATADVRREGSCEDLFPKQVEGTRIRPIN
;
A
#
# COMPACT_ATOMS: atom_id res chain seq x y z
N MET A 1 3.27 3.14 -21.83
CA MET A 1 3.66 2.27 -20.71
C MET A 1 4.60 3.11 -19.84
N PHE A 2 4.27 3.31 -18.57
CA PHE A 2 5.02 4.16 -17.64
C PHE A 2 6.38 3.54 -17.28
N GLY A 3 6.38 2.27 -16.92
CA GLY A 3 7.56 1.47 -16.61
C GLY A 3 7.18 0.03 -16.27
N CYS A 4 8.10 -0.72 -15.66
CA CYS A 4 7.87 -2.06 -15.07
C CYS A 4 8.21 -2.08 -13.56
N MET A 5 8.28 -0.90 -12.95
CA MET A 5 8.50 -0.67 -11.53
C MET A 5 7.54 0.45 -11.13
N PRO A 6 6.86 0.35 -9.98
CA PRO A 6 6.92 -0.73 -8.99
C PRO A 6 5.90 -1.87 -9.23
N PRO A 7 6.29 -3.17 -9.10
CA PRO A 7 5.35 -4.29 -9.17
C PRO A 7 4.30 -4.29 -8.06
N ARG A 8 4.62 -3.72 -6.89
CA ARG A 8 3.71 -3.63 -5.75
C ARG A 8 2.41 -2.91 -6.07
N ASP A 9 2.46 -1.95 -6.98
CA ASP A 9 1.33 -1.12 -7.36
C ASP A 9 0.34 -1.91 -8.22
N VAL A 10 0.84 -2.92 -8.93
CA VAL A 10 0.08 -3.69 -9.93
C VAL A 10 -0.39 -5.03 -9.37
N LEU A 11 0.42 -5.70 -8.56
CA LEU A 11 0.20 -7.09 -8.14
C LEU A 11 -0.18 -7.15 -6.65
N LEU A 12 -1.38 -7.64 -6.36
CA LEU A 12 -1.85 -7.95 -5.02
C LEU A 12 -1.92 -9.47 -4.80
N THR A 13 -0.97 -10.02 -4.04
CA THR A 13 -0.98 -11.45 -3.68
C THR A 13 -1.81 -11.70 -2.43
N VAL A 14 -2.91 -12.47 -2.52
CA VAL A 14 -3.76 -12.87 -1.39
C VAL A 14 -3.97 -14.37 -1.41
N GLY A 15 -3.42 -15.08 -0.42
CA GLY A 15 -3.45 -16.54 -0.40
C GLY A 15 -2.77 -17.14 -1.63
N LYS A 16 -3.50 -17.96 -2.39
CA LYS A 16 -3.02 -18.58 -3.63
C LYS A 16 -3.33 -17.75 -4.89
N GLU A 17 -3.80 -16.53 -4.72
CA GLU A 17 -4.18 -15.65 -5.81
C GLU A 17 -3.19 -14.50 -5.98
N ILE A 18 -2.78 -14.20 -7.22
CA ILE A 18 -2.21 -12.90 -7.57
C ILE A 18 -3.22 -12.17 -8.44
N LEU A 19 -3.70 -11.04 -7.90
CA LEU A 19 -4.67 -10.17 -8.52
C LEU A 19 -3.96 -8.97 -9.16
N SER A 20 -4.18 -8.75 -10.46
CA SER A 20 -3.78 -7.51 -11.12
C SER A 20 -4.78 -6.39 -10.82
N ALA A 21 -4.28 -5.28 -10.28
CA ALA A 21 -5.09 -4.13 -9.86
C ALA A 21 -5.72 -3.39 -11.06
N ALA A 22 -6.83 -2.68 -10.78
CA ALA A 22 -7.57 -1.93 -11.79
C ALA A 22 -6.75 -0.74 -12.33
N MET A 23 -5.86 -0.16 -11.52
CA MET A 23 -5.05 1.03 -11.78
C MET A 23 -5.88 2.28 -12.10
N SER A 24 -5.50 3.45 -11.58
CA SER A 24 -6.19 4.70 -11.91
C SER A 24 -5.45 5.58 -12.93
N PHE A 25 -4.16 5.33 -13.18
CA PHE A 25 -3.37 6.14 -14.11
C PHE A 25 -3.48 5.61 -15.53
N ARG A 26 -3.93 6.45 -16.48
CA ARG A 26 -4.02 6.10 -17.91
C ARG A 26 -2.71 5.57 -18.49
N CYS A 27 -1.57 6.13 -18.08
CA CYS A 27 -0.24 5.72 -18.56
C CYS A 27 0.19 4.32 -18.09
N ARG A 28 -0.47 3.79 -17.05
CA ARG A 28 -0.21 2.47 -16.43
C ARG A 28 -1.15 1.38 -16.92
N PHE A 29 -1.97 1.67 -17.94
CA PHE A 29 -3.04 0.77 -18.35
C PHE A 29 -2.56 -0.63 -18.76
N TRP A 30 -1.40 -0.72 -19.39
CA TRP A 30 -0.85 -1.98 -19.91
C TRP A 30 0.25 -2.57 -19.03
N GLU A 31 0.45 -2.04 -17.82
CA GLU A 31 1.62 -2.36 -16.99
C GLU A 31 1.65 -3.83 -16.52
N TYR A 32 0.48 -4.42 -16.30
CA TYR A 32 0.34 -5.84 -15.94
C TYR A 32 0.98 -6.80 -16.96
N LEU A 33 1.10 -6.39 -18.23
CA LEU A 33 1.71 -7.22 -19.28
C LEU A 33 3.20 -7.49 -19.01
N ALA A 34 3.89 -6.62 -18.28
CA ALA A 34 5.29 -6.82 -17.91
C ALA A 34 5.49 -8.10 -17.04
N TYR A 35 4.45 -8.52 -16.33
CA TYR A 35 4.48 -9.67 -15.42
C TYR A 35 3.86 -10.93 -16.02
N HIS A 36 3.31 -10.86 -17.24
CA HIS A 36 2.52 -11.93 -17.85
C HIS A 36 3.28 -13.25 -17.95
N GLY A 37 4.56 -13.21 -18.34
CA GLY A 37 5.40 -14.42 -18.41
C GLY A 37 5.60 -15.11 -17.06
N LEU A 38 5.66 -14.35 -15.96
CA LEU A 38 5.71 -14.91 -14.61
C LEU A 38 4.34 -15.48 -14.20
N MET A 39 3.24 -14.78 -14.50
CA MET A 39 1.89 -15.26 -14.17
C MET A 39 1.57 -16.57 -14.87
N GLN A 40 1.89 -16.68 -16.17
CA GLN A 40 1.74 -17.92 -16.92
C GLN A 40 2.58 -19.05 -16.33
N ARG A 41 3.85 -18.77 -16.00
CA ARG A 41 4.72 -19.75 -15.36
C ARG A 41 4.13 -20.24 -14.03
N TYR A 42 3.64 -19.35 -13.17
CA TYR A 42 3.05 -19.74 -11.88
C TYR A 42 1.77 -20.56 -12.06
N PHE A 43 0.95 -20.23 -13.07
CA PHE A 43 -0.25 -21.00 -13.43
C PHE A 43 0.09 -22.41 -13.93
N ASP A 44 1.15 -22.56 -14.72
CA ASP A 44 1.59 -23.85 -15.22
C ASP A 44 2.28 -24.71 -14.12
N GLU A 45 2.97 -24.08 -13.16
CA GLU A 45 3.73 -24.77 -12.10
C GLU A 45 2.90 -25.11 -10.84
N ASP A 46 1.86 -24.34 -10.51
CA ASP A 46 1.03 -24.53 -9.30
C ASP A 46 -0.46 -24.69 -9.67
N PRO A 47 -1.06 -25.90 -9.56
CA PRO A 47 -2.44 -26.15 -9.93
C PRO A 47 -3.47 -25.43 -9.05
N ASP A 48 -3.05 -24.91 -7.89
CA ASP A 48 -3.92 -24.14 -7.01
C ASP A 48 -3.76 -22.63 -7.19
N PHE A 49 -2.81 -22.18 -8.01
CA PHE A 49 -2.57 -20.77 -8.26
C PHE A 49 -3.74 -20.15 -9.04
N ARG A 50 -4.25 -19.05 -8.51
CA ARG A 50 -5.31 -18.25 -9.14
C ARG A 50 -4.70 -17.00 -9.74
N TRP A 51 -4.80 -16.89 -11.06
CA TRP A 51 -4.39 -15.72 -11.80
C TRP A 51 -5.62 -14.88 -12.15
N GLU A 52 -5.77 -13.73 -11.48
CA GLU A 52 -6.96 -12.91 -11.58
C GLU A 52 -6.63 -11.47 -12.02
N GLN A 53 -7.62 -10.81 -12.60
CA GLN A 53 -7.54 -9.39 -12.96
C GLN A 53 -8.82 -8.68 -12.50
N ALA A 54 -8.65 -7.59 -11.75
CA ALA A 54 -9.76 -6.73 -11.37
C ALA A 54 -10.42 -6.12 -12.62
N PRO A 55 -11.69 -5.67 -12.55
CA PRO A 55 -12.38 -5.06 -13.68
C PRO A 55 -11.51 -3.98 -14.32
N ARG A 56 -11.12 -4.20 -15.57
CA ARG A 56 -10.28 -3.27 -16.30
C ARG A 56 -11.06 -1.97 -16.48
N PRO A 57 -10.65 -0.85 -15.87
CA PRO A 57 -11.41 0.38 -15.94
C PRO A 57 -11.30 0.98 -17.34
N ARG A 58 -12.29 1.76 -17.75
CA ARG A 58 -12.28 2.49 -19.02
C ARG A 58 -11.43 3.76 -18.93
N LEU A 59 -11.26 4.32 -17.73
CA LEU A 59 -10.51 5.54 -17.45
C LEU A 59 -10.98 6.73 -18.31
N THR A 60 -12.30 6.87 -18.44
CA THR A 60 -12.91 7.99 -19.17
C THR A 60 -12.76 9.29 -18.38
N GLU A 61 -13.29 10.41 -18.89
CA GLU A 61 -13.30 11.66 -18.12
C GLU A 61 -14.18 11.55 -16.86
N ASP A 62 -15.21 10.69 -16.88
CA ASP A 62 -16.12 10.48 -15.75
C ASP A 62 -15.41 9.84 -14.55
N SER A 63 -14.29 9.15 -14.78
CA SER A 63 -13.46 8.53 -13.74
C SER A 63 -12.69 9.57 -12.88
N TYR A 64 -12.64 10.84 -13.30
CA TYR A 64 -11.84 11.88 -12.66
C TYR A 64 -12.58 13.22 -12.48
N LYS A 65 -12.31 13.90 -11.38
CA LYS A 65 -12.74 15.28 -11.14
C LYS A 65 -11.87 16.23 -11.96
N GLN A 66 -12.48 16.88 -12.96
CA GLN A 66 -11.83 17.90 -13.76
C GLN A 66 -11.35 19.07 -12.88
N GLY A 67 -10.17 19.61 -13.18
CA GLY A 67 -9.57 20.71 -12.42
C GLY A 67 -9.10 20.35 -10.99
N TYR A 68 -9.12 19.07 -10.60
CA TYR A 68 -8.73 18.68 -9.23
C TYR A 68 -7.30 19.09 -8.87
N PHE A 69 -6.38 19.04 -9.84
CA PHE A 69 -4.97 19.38 -9.68
C PHE A 69 -4.62 20.83 -10.08
N ASP A 70 -5.63 21.68 -10.33
CA ASP A 70 -5.41 23.12 -10.49
C ASP A 70 -4.61 23.66 -9.28
N GLU A 71 -3.84 24.74 -9.48
CA GLU A 71 -2.88 25.22 -8.49
C GLU A 71 -3.56 25.49 -7.12
N ILE A 72 -3.24 24.64 -6.14
CA ILE A 72 -3.70 24.74 -4.76
C ILE A 72 -2.52 24.60 -3.80
N THR A 73 -2.65 25.20 -2.62
CA THR A 73 -1.65 25.12 -1.55
C THR A 73 -1.61 23.72 -0.94
N ILE A 74 -0.52 23.40 -0.23
CA ILE A 74 -0.41 22.15 0.54
C ILE A 74 -1.49 22.07 1.64
N GLU A 75 -1.82 23.20 2.26
CA GLU A 75 -2.88 23.27 3.28
C GLU A 75 -4.25 22.87 2.70
N GLU A 76 -4.59 23.37 1.51
CA GLU A 76 -5.82 22.99 0.82
C GLU A 76 -5.82 21.50 0.43
N ARG A 77 -4.67 20.95 0.00
CA ARG A 77 -4.54 19.51 -0.25
C ARG A 77 -4.80 18.68 1.01
N LEU A 78 -4.21 19.06 2.13
CA LEU A 78 -4.41 18.38 3.42
C LEU A 78 -5.86 18.44 3.86
N LYS A 79 -6.53 19.59 3.67
CA LYS A 79 -7.96 19.72 3.93
C LYS A 79 -8.79 18.76 3.07
N ARG A 80 -8.52 18.71 1.76
CA ARG A 80 -9.19 17.75 0.85
C ARG A 80 -8.94 16.30 1.26
N THR A 81 -7.71 15.95 1.62
CA THR A 81 -7.40 14.59 2.12
C THR A 81 -8.16 14.26 3.41
N ALA A 82 -8.24 15.20 4.36
CA ALA A 82 -9.02 15.02 5.58
C ALA A 82 -10.53 14.86 5.32
N GLU A 83 -11.05 15.53 4.28
CA GLU A 83 -12.43 15.42 3.81
C GLU A 83 -12.68 14.20 2.90
N LEU A 84 -11.65 13.38 2.63
CA LEU A 84 -11.68 12.25 1.69
C LEU A 84 -12.11 12.65 0.27
N ASN A 85 -11.79 13.88 -0.13
CA ASN A 85 -12.09 14.43 -1.43
C ASN A 85 -10.90 14.23 -2.37
N PHE A 86 -10.94 13.18 -3.20
CA PHE A 86 -9.85 12.82 -4.10
C PHE A 86 -10.18 13.04 -5.59
N VAL A 87 -9.16 12.92 -6.45
CA VAL A 87 -9.30 13.12 -7.90
C VAL A 87 -10.19 12.08 -8.56
N THR A 88 -10.16 10.84 -8.11
CA THR A 88 -10.99 9.76 -8.65
C THR A 88 -12.44 9.95 -8.23
N THR A 89 -13.36 9.64 -9.13
CA THR A 89 -14.81 9.57 -8.83
C THR A 89 -15.20 8.14 -8.48
N GLU A 90 -16.49 7.90 -8.24
CA GLU A 90 -17.05 6.56 -8.05
C GLU A 90 -17.73 6.04 -9.34
N ASP A 91 -17.25 6.44 -10.53
CA ASP A 91 -17.81 5.97 -11.82
C ASP A 91 -17.52 4.48 -12.08
N GLU A 92 -16.34 4.01 -11.65
CA GLU A 92 -15.90 2.62 -11.80
C GLU A 92 -14.93 2.22 -10.67
N PRO A 93 -14.72 0.91 -10.41
CA PRO A 93 -13.75 0.47 -9.41
C PRO A 93 -12.31 0.83 -9.82
N LEU A 94 -11.61 1.59 -8.98
CA LEU A 94 -10.21 1.98 -9.19
C LEU A 94 -9.42 1.69 -7.92
N PHE A 95 -8.27 1.03 -8.06
CA PHE A 95 -7.30 0.88 -6.98
C PHE A 95 -5.92 0.51 -7.53
N ASP A 96 -4.89 0.90 -6.79
CA ASP A 96 -3.53 0.38 -6.91
C ASP A 96 -3.32 -0.63 -5.77
N ALA A 97 -2.63 -1.75 -6.05
CA ALA A 97 -2.38 -2.80 -5.06
C ALA A 97 -1.54 -2.30 -3.86
N ALA A 98 -0.71 -1.28 -4.08
CA ALA A 98 0.13 -0.66 -3.05
C ALA A 98 -0.65 0.20 -2.04
N ASP A 99 -1.95 0.46 -2.26
CA ASP A 99 -2.83 1.02 -1.21
C ASP A 99 -3.36 -0.06 -0.24
N VAL A 100 -3.06 -1.35 -0.46
CA VAL A 100 -3.57 -2.47 0.34
C VAL A 100 -2.46 -3.10 1.18
N MET A 101 -2.54 -2.96 2.50
CA MET A 101 -1.74 -3.74 3.45
C MET A 101 -2.44 -5.04 3.83
N ARG A 102 -1.71 -6.15 3.75
CA ARG A 102 -2.20 -7.49 4.07
C ARG A 102 -1.74 -7.89 5.47
N ILE A 103 -2.68 -8.15 6.38
CA ILE A 103 -2.37 -8.57 7.75
C ILE A 103 -3.30 -9.73 8.13
N GLY A 104 -2.93 -10.93 7.70
CA GLY A 104 -3.75 -12.14 7.90
C GLY A 104 -5.09 -12.03 7.17
N LYS A 105 -6.19 -12.26 7.89
CA LYS A 105 -7.56 -12.13 7.37
C LYS A 105 -8.03 -10.69 7.10
N ASP A 106 -7.25 -9.69 7.46
CA ASP A 106 -7.63 -8.28 7.35
C ASP A 106 -6.77 -7.57 6.30
N LEU A 107 -7.44 -6.90 5.35
CA LEU A 107 -6.86 -6.07 4.32
C LEU A 107 -7.12 -4.60 4.68
N PHE A 108 -6.08 -3.85 4.98
CA PHE A 108 -6.20 -2.42 5.29
C PHE A 108 -5.91 -1.62 4.03
N CYS A 109 -6.94 -0.96 3.49
CA CYS A 109 -6.91 -0.28 2.22
C CYS A 109 -7.02 1.24 2.40
N GLN A 110 -6.04 1.98 1.87
CA GLN A 110 -6.03 3.44 1.90
C GLN A 110 -7.00 4.05 0.89
N HIS A 111 -7.84 4.98 1.32
CA HIS A 111 -8.61 5.81 0.40
C HIS A 111 -7.74 7.00 0.00
N GLY A 112 -7.53 7.20 -1.29
CA GLY A 112 -6.54 8.16 -1.77
C GLY A 112 -6.75 8.56 -3.22
N LEU A 113 -5.70 9.09 -3.83
CA LEU A 113 -5.74 9.59 -5.21
C LEU A 113 -5.80 8.46 -6.26
N THR A 114 -5.44 7.22 -5.89
CA THR A 114 -5.37 6.05 -6.76
C THR A 114 -6.46 5.01 -6.52
N THR A 115 -7.01 4.99 -5.31
CA THR A 115 -7.97 3.97 -4.86
C THR A 115 -9.25 4.64 -4.40
N ASN A 116 -10.40 4.28 -4.96
CA ASN A 116 -11.72 4.83 -4.61
C ASN A 116 -12.57 3.83 -3.80
N ARG A 117 -13.74 4.26 -3.31
CA ARG A 117 -14.58 3.40 -2.47
C ARG A 117 -15.15 2.21 -3.22
N ARG A 118 -15.47 2.36 -4.51
CA ARG A 118 -15.92 1.23 -5.36
C ARG A 118 -14.82 0.20 -5.58
N GLY A 119 -13.55 0.59 -5.66
CA GLY A 119 -12.41 -0.31 -5.68
C GLY A 119 -12.31 -1.14 -4.40
N MET A 120 -12.44 -0.48 -3.25
CA MET A 120 -12.46 -1.15 -1.95
C MET A 120 -13.65 -2.09 -1.77
N GLU A 121 -14.84 -1.68 -2.22
CA GLU A 121 -16.04 -2.51 -2.20
C GLU A 121 -15.87 -3.75 -3.11
N TRP A 122 -15.28 -3.56 -4.29
CA TRP A 122 -14.97 -4.66 -5.18
C TRP A 122 -14.01 -5.66 -4.51
N LEU A 123 -12.94 -5.18 -3.86
CA LEU A 123 -12.01 -6.03 -3.09
C LEU A 123 -12.74 -6.82 -1.99
N GLN A 124 -13.67 -6.19 -1.27
CA GLN A 124 -14.45 -6.85 -0.22
C GLN A 124 -15.36 -7.95 -0.77
N ARG A 125 -15.92 -7.76 -1.97
CA ARG A 125 -16.76 -8.78 -2.64
C ARG A 125 -15.93 -9.92 -3.22
N HIS A 126 -14.75 -9.61 -3.77
CA HIS A 126 -13.86 -10.56 -4.42
C HIS A 126 -13.14 -11.48 -3.43
N PHE A 127 -12.80 -10.97 -2.24
CA PHE A 127 -12.20 -11.74 -1.15
C PHE A 127 -13.20 -11.95 0.00
N PRO A 128 -14.22 -12.81 -0.14
CA PRO A 128 -15.29 -12.97 0.84
C PRO A 128 -14.81 -13.52 2.20
N ASP A 129 -13.68 -14.24 2.21
CA ASP A 129 -13.06 -14.77 3.42
C ASP A 129 -12.16 -13.75 4.15
N HIS A 130 -11.99 -12.55 3.57
CA HIS A 130 -11.20 -11.47 4.14
C HIS A 130 -12.09 -10.29 4.55
N ARG A 131 -11.53 -9.42 5.38
CA ARG A 131 -12.18 -8.22 5.88
C ARG A 131 -11.42 -7.02 5.34
N VAL A 132 -12.10 -6.18 4.57
CA VAL A 132 -11.49 -4.97 4.01
C VAL A 132 -11.81 -3.79 4.92
N HIS A 133 -10.76 -3.17 5.45
CA HIS A 133 -10.82 -2.00 6.32
C HIS A 133 -10.35 -0.77 5.57
N SER A 134 -11.12 0.31 5.62
CA SER A 134 -10.65 1.61 5.13
C SER A 134 -9.75 2.24 6.19
N VAL A 135 -8.57 2.70 5.76
CA VAL A 135 -7.65 3.52 6.55
C VAL A 135 -7.38 4.83 5.82
N ASN A 136 -7.22 5.92 6.56
CA ASN A 136 -7.01 7.26 5.99
C ASN A 136 -5.92 7.98 6.77
N PHE A 137 -5.18 8.86 6.09
CA PHE A 137 -4.05 9.59 6.69
C PHE A 137 -4.16 11.07 6.36
N PRO A 138 -4.89 11.86 7.17
CA PRO A 138 -5.18 13.27 6.88
C PRO A 138 -3.94 14.17 6.79
N GLY A 139 -2.81 13.72 7.35
CA GLY A 139 -1.52 14.41 7.27
C GLY A 139 -0.76 14.18 5.95
N ASP A 140 -1.30 13.39 5.01
CA ASP A 140 -0.67 13.17 3.71
C ASP A 140 -1.27 14.09 2.62
N PRO A 141 -0.50 15.05 2.06
CA PRO A 141 -1.01 15.90 0.99
C PRO A 141 -1.15 15.15 -0.36
N TYR A 142 -0.53 13.96 -0.48
CA TYR A 142 -0.54 13.14 -1.69
C TYR A 142 -0.74 11.66 -1.33
N PRO A 143 -1.93 11.26 -0.85
CA PRO A 143 -2.20 9.88 -0.44
C PRO A 143 -2.25 8.96 -1.67
N ILE A 144 -1.07 8.54 -2.10
CA ILE A 144 -0.81 7.53 -3.12
C ILE A 144 0.03 6.47 -2.45
N HIS A 145 -0.55 5.28 -2.31
CA HIS A 145 0.04 4.11 -1.66
C HIS A 145 0.25 4.29 -0.16
N ILE A 146 0.17 3.18 0.58
CA ILE A 146 0.19 3.19 2.05
C ILE A 146 1.53 2.72 2.63
N ASP A 147 2.37 2.08 1.83
CA ASP A 147 3.61 1.43 2.26
C ASP A 147 4.80 2.38 2.53
N ALA A 148 4.63 3.69 2.37
CA ALA A 148 5.50 4.73 2.92
C ALA A 148 4.82 5.55 4.04
N THR A 149 3.75 4.98 4.61
CA THR A 149 2.91 5.60 5.63
C THR A 149 2.63 4.65 6.79
N PHE A 150 2.32 3.38 6.51
CA PHE A 150 1.91 2.40 7.51
C PHE A 150 2.46 1.01 7.15
N VAL A 151 3.46 0.54 7.89
CA VAL A 151 4.28 -0.63 7.54
C VAL A 151 4.22 -1.65 8.68
N PRO A 152 3.46 -2.74 8.52
CA PRO A 152 3.51 -3.87 9.45
C PRO A 152 4.88 -4.53 9.42
N LEU A 153 5.52 -4.63 10.59
CA LEU A 153 6.86 -5.21 10.72
C LEU A 153 6.80 -6.70 11.09
N ARG A 154 5.92 -7.03 12.04
CA ARG A 154 5.64 -8.40 12.51
C ARG A 154 4.29 -8.42 13.21
N PRO A 155 3.69 -9.60 13.49
CA PRO A 155 2.47 -9.67 14.28
C PRO A 155 2.59 -8.88 15.59
N GLY A 156 1.68 -7.93 15.80
CA GLY A 156 1.66 -7.06 16.98
C GLY A 156 2.51 -5.78 16.89
N LEU A 157 3.23 -5.52 15.79
CA LEU A 157 4.05 -4.30 15.65
C LEU A 157 3.93 -3.67 14.26
N ILE A 158 3.58 -2.39 14.23
CA ILE A 158 3.49 -1.57 13.02
C ILE A 158 4.29 -0.29 13.20
N MET A 159 4.99 0.10 12.14
CA MET A 159 5.63 1.40 12.02
C MET A 159 4.73 2.36 11.22
N ASN A 160 4.39 3.51 11.80
CA ASN A 160 3.59 4.55 11.14
C ASN A 160 4.41 5.83 10.96
N ASN A 161 4.25 6.48 9.81
CA ASN A 161 4.85 7.77 9.53
C ASN A 161 4.35 8.84 10.53
N PRO A 162 5.23 9.52 11.27
CA PRO A 162 4.85 10.47 12.33
C PRO A 162 4.14 11.73 11.80
N LYS A 163 4.25 12.02 10.49
CA LYS A 163 3.56 13.14 9.84
C LYS A 163 2.21 12.74 9.23
N ARG A 164 2.00 11.44 9.02
CA ARG A 164 0.79 10.86 8.41
C ARG A 164 0.17 9.88 9.40
N LYS A 165 -0.31 10.42 10.52
CA LYS A 165 -0.81 9.59 11.62
C LYS A 165 -2.15 8.96 11.27
N LEU A 166 -2.28 7.67 11.54
CA LEU A 166 -3.57 7.00 11.54
C LEU A 166 -4.51 7.67 12.58
N PRO A 167 -5.74 8.07 12.23
CA PRO A 167 -6.71 8.63 13.16
C PRO A 167 -7.02 7.70 14.34
N GLU A 168 -7.28 8.26 15.52
CA GLU A 168 -7.55 7.50 16.76
C GLU A 168 -8.69 6.48 16.59
N THR A 169 -9.75 6.87 15.88
CA THR A 169 -10.89 5.98 15.60
C THR A 169 -10.50 4.74 14.80
N GLN A 170 -9.55 4.88 13.86
CA GLN A 170 -9.01 3.78 13.07
C GLN A 170 -7.90 3.03 13.80
N ARG A 171 -7.12 3.68 14.67
CA ARG A 171 -6.11 3.04 15.54
C ARG A 171 -6.72 2.03 16.50
N LYS A 172 -7.95 2.26 16.95
CA LYS A 172 -8.64 1.41 17.94
C LYS A 172 -8.65 -0.08 17.59
N ILE A 173 -8.76 -0.47 16.31
CA ILE A 173 -8.74 -1.90 15.91
C ILE A 173 -7.40 -2.56 16.22
N PHE A 174 -6.30 -1.83 16.08
CA PHE A 174 -4.96 -2.32 16.41
C PHE A 174 -4.81 -2.42 17.93
N GLU A 175 -5.17 -1.36 18.66
CA GLU A 175 -5.04 -1.29 20.13
C GLU A 175 -5.82 -2.39 20.86
N VAL A 176 -7.08 -2.64 20.49
CA VAL A 176 -7.88 -3.68 21.16
C VAL A 176 -7.35 -5.09 20.91
N ASN A 177 -6.61 -5.29 19.82
CA ASN A 177 -5.95 -6.54 19.47
C ASN A 177 -4.47 -6.58 19.91
N GLY A 178 -4.02 -5.63 20.73
CA GLY A 178 -2.68 -5.65 21.33
C GLY A 178 -1.54 -5.28 20.38
N TRP A 179 -1.85 -4.63 19.26
CA TRP A 179 -0.83 -4.13 18.33
C TRP A 179 -0.23 -2.82 18.84
N GLU A 180 1.09 -2.74 18.80
CA GLU A 180 1.85 -1.51 19.02
C GLU A 180 2.04 -0.78 17.68
N ILE A 181 1.75 0.53 17.68
CA ILE A 181 2.01 1.41 16.54
C ILE A 181 3.07 2.42 16.98
N ILE A 182 4.29 2.26 16.45
CA ILE A 182 5.41 3.16 16.72
C ILE A 182 5.56 4.19 15.60
N ASP A 183 6.12 5.35 15.92
CA ASP A 183 6.50 6.34 14.92
C ASP A 183 7.79 5.89 14.20
N ALA A 184 7.83 6.01 12.87
CA ALA A 184 9.04 5.79 12.08
C ALA A 184 10.15 6.79 12.45
N ALA A 185 11.41 6.35 12.36
CA ALA A 185 12.56 7.22 12.54
C ALA A 185 12.57 8.34 11.48
N PRO A 186 13.08 9.54 11.81
CA PRO A 186 13.28 10.58 10.81
C PRO A 186 14.16 10.07 9.66
N PRO A 187 13.81 10.34 8.38
CA PRO A 187 14.66 9.98 7.24
C PRO A 187 16.07 10.54 7.43
N SER A 188 17.08 9.81 7.00
CA SER A 188 18.48 10.26 7.07
C SER A 188 18.79 11.36 6.05
N HIS A 189 17.89 11.58 5.08
CA HIS A 189 18.02 12.59 4.03
C HIS A 189 16.89 13.61 4.13
N THR A 190 17.21 14.86 3.80
CA THR A 190 16.25 15.98 3.83
C THR A 190 15.54 16.20 2.50
N GLN A 191 16.01 15.56 1.42
CA GLN A 191 15.44 15.64 0.08
C GLN A 191 15.43 14.26 -0.59
N PRO A 192 14.42 13.96 -1.42
CA PRO A 192 14.46 12.77 -2.27
C PRO A 192 15.54 12.93 -3.36
N PRO A 193 16.02 11.84 -3.97
CA PRO A 193 16.94 11.94 -5.10
C PRO A 193 16.29 12.65 -6.30
N PRO A 194 17.09 13.19 -7.25
CA PRO A 194 16.56 13.84 -8.44
C PRO A 194 15.55 12.97 -9.20
N LEU A 195 14.50 13.59 -9.75
CA LEU A 195 13.43 12.94 -10.52
C LEU A 195 12.55 11.95 -9.71
N CYS A 196 12.74 11.85 -8.40
CA CYS A 196 11.87 11.06 -7.55
C CYS A 196 10.57 11.80 -7.24
N TYR A 197 9.45 11.17 -7.58
CA TYR A 197 8.10 11.68 -7.30
C TYR A 197 7.61 11.35 -5.88
N SER A 198 8.32 10.46 -5.18
CA SER A 198 8.03 10.05 -3.81
C SER A 198 8.70 10.97 -2.78
N SER A 199 8.29 10.84 -1.52
CA SER A 199 8.85 11.63 -0.42
C SER A 199 10.12 11.02 0.18
N VAL A 200 10.80 11.78 1.04
CA VAL A 200 11.91 11.27 1.89
C VAL A 200 11.49 10.09 2.78
N TRP A 201 10.20 9.87 2.99
CA TRP A 201 9.67 8.74 3.75
C TRP A 201 9.77 7.39 3.02
N LEU A 202 10.36 7.33 1.82
CA LEU A 202 10.86 6.05 1.31
C LEU A 202 11.86 5.37 2.24
N SER A 203 12.43 6.11 3.21
CA SER A 203 13.22 5.56 4.31
C SER A 203 12.56 4.39 5.03
N MET A 204 11.23 4.44 5.23
CA MET A 204 10.47 3.41 5.93
C MET A 204 9.82 2.37 5.00
N ASN A 205 9.99 2.50 3.68
CA ASN A 205 9.48 1.55 2.67
C ASN A 205 10.35 0.30 2.58
N CYS A 206 10.46 -0.41 3.70
CA CYS A 206 11.33 -1.55 3.92
C CYS A 206 10.70 -2.87 3.41
N LEU A 207 11.53 -3.85 3.08
CA LEU A 207 11.08 -5.20 2.76
C LEU A 207 11.31 -6.12 3.96
N VAL A 208 10.24 -6.49 4.66
CA VAL A 208 10.29 -7.51 5.71
C VAL A 208 10.44 -8.89 5.05
N ILE A 209 11.52 -9.60 5.37
CA ILE A 209 11.78 -10.95 4.86
C ILE A 209 11.02 -11.96 5.71
N ASP A 210 11.15 -11.84 7.03
CA ASP A 210 10.46 -12.63 8.05
C ASP A 210 10.28 -11.78 9.33
N PRO A 211 9.61 -12.28 10.39
CA PRO A 211 9.36 -11.50 11.61
C PRO A 211 10.61 -10.99 12.37
N LYS A 212 11.81 -11.44 11.99
CA LYS A 212 13.09 -11.02 12.56
C LYS A 212 13.98 -10.28 11.58
N THR A 213 13.85 -10.49 10.27
CA THR A 213 14.80 -9.94 9.29
C THR A 213 14.15 -8.95 8.33
N VAL A 214 14.78 -7.79 8.12
CA VAL A 214 14.25 -6.68 7.30
C VAL A 214 15.33 -6.07 6.42
N CYS A 215 15.02 -5.86 5.14
CA CYS A 215 15.86 -5.10 4.23
C CYS A 215 15.49 -3.62 4.28
N VAL A 216 16.51 -2.76 4.42
CA VAL A 216 16.38 -1.31 4.53
C VAL A 216 17.35 -0.66 3.55
N GLU A 217 17.01 0.51 3.01
CA GLU A 217 17.93 1.24 2.14
C GLU A 217 19.20 1.64 2.92
N ALA A 218 20.37 1.31 2.34
CA ALA A 218 21.66 1.35 3.05
C ALA A 218 22.08 2.74 3.56
N SER A 219 21.54 3.82 3.01
CA SER A 219 21.85 5.19 3.45
C SER A 219 20.85 5.74 4.49
N GLU A 220 19.77 5.01 4.79
CA GLU A 220 18.74 5.40 5.76
C GLU A 220 19.11 4.90 7.17
N VAL A 221 20.26 5.37 7.67
CA VAL A 221 20.89 4.91 8.92
C VAL A 221 19.99 5.04 10.16
N ASN A 222 19.13 6.05 10.21
CA ASN A 222 18.21 6.26 11.33
C ASN A 222 17.15 5.15 11.39
N GLN A 223 16.65 4.74 10.22
CA GLN A 223 15.66 3.68 10.12
C GLN A 223 16.28 2.31 10.42
N MET A 224 17.52 2.09 9.96
CA MET A 224 18.28 0.89 10.32
C MET A 224 18.51 0.79 11.84
N GLU A 225 18.97 1.87 12.48
CA GLU A 225 19.19 1.88 13.93
C GLU A 225 17.90 1.65 14.72
N GLN A 226 16.77 2.21 14.27
CA GLN A 226 15.47 1.96 14.91
C GLN A 226 15.07 0.48 14.83
N LEU A 227 15.19 -0.14 13.66
CA LEU A 227 14.77 -1.53 13.46
C LEU A 227 15.69 -2.51 14.20
N ASP A 228 16.99 -2.22 14.27
CA ASP A 228 17.95 -2.97 15.09
C ASP A 228 17.58 -2.93 16.59
N LYS A 229 17.25 -1.75 17.12
CA LYS A 229 16.78 -1.59 18.52
C LYS A 229 15.46 -2.32 18.83
N LEU A 230 14.64 -2.58 17.81
CA LEU A 230 13.42 -3.39 17.93
C LEU A 230 13.69 -4.91 17.88
N GLY A 231 14.97 -5.28 17.78
CA GLY A 231 15.46 -6.65 17.74
C GLY A 231 15.34 -7.31 16.36
N MET A 232 15.33 -6.51 15.28
CA MET A 232 15.34 -7.03 13.92
C MET A 232 16.77 -7.11 13.37
N GLU A 233 17.08 -8.16 12.62
CA GLU A 233 18.27 -8.24 11.78
C GLU A 233 18.07 -7.34 10.55
N VAL A 234 18.86 -6.27 10.48
CA VAL A 234 18.78 -5.29 9.41
C VAL A 234 19.76 -5.62 8.30
N ILE A 235 19.24 -5.83 7.09
CA ILE A 235 20.02 -6.05 5.87
C ILE A 235 20.06 -4.73 5.07
N PRO A 236 21.19 -4.01 5.02
CA PRO A 236 21.31 -2.81 4.20
C PRO A 236 21.34 -3.17 2.71
N VAL A 237 20.54 -2.46 1.90
CA VAL A 237 20.50 -2.61 0.44
C VAL A 237 20.75 -1.25 -0.21
N PRO A 238 21.82 -1.07 -1.00
CA PRO A 238 22.07 0.19 -1.71
C PRO A 238 21.03 0.35 -2.82
N PHE A 239 19.94 1.06 -2.52
CA PHE A 239 18.75 1.12 -3.38
C PHE A 239 18.28 2.55 -3.68
N ARG A 240 18.94 3.57 -3.13
CA ARG A 240 18.54 4.97 -3.29
C ARG A 240 18.42 5.41 -4.75
N ASP A 241 19.29 4.93 -5.63
CA ASP A 241 19.29 5.27 -7.06
C ASP A 241 18.09 4.69 -7.83
N ALA A 242 17.38 3.72 -7.24
CA ALA A 242 16.15 3.15 -7.80
C ALA A 242 14.88 3.92 -7.38
N TYR A 243 14.95 4.77 -6.36
CA TYR A 243 13.79 5.56 -5.89
C TYR A 243 13.08 6.36 -7.00
N PRO A 244 13.80 7.00 -7.96
CA PRO A 244 13.14 7.74 -9.04
C PRO A 244 12.21 6.90 -9.93
N PHE A 245 12.31 5.58 -9.89
CA PHE A 245 11.50 4.68 -10.71
C PHE A 245 10.17 4.30 -10.05
N GLY A 246 9.89 4.75 -8.83
CA GLY A 246 8.54 4.66 -8.25
C GLY A 246 8.47 4.24 -6.78
N GLY A 247 9.58 3.97 -6.09
CA GLY A 247 9.51 3.65 -4.66
C GLY A 247 10.74 2.98 -4.05
N GLY A 248 10.60 2.56 -2.80
CA GLY A 248 11.63 1.85 -2.04
C GLY A 248 11.56 0.34 -2.26
N LEU A 249 12.08 -0.42 -1.29
CA LEU A 249 12.22 -1.87 -1.39
C LEU A 249 10.87 -2.60 -1.42
N HIS A 250 9.88 -2.12 -0.66
CA HIS A 250 8.55 -2.73 -0.66
C HIS A 250 7.82 -2.48 -1.99
N CYS A 251 7.92 -1.25 -2.53
CA CYS A 251 7.33 -0.93 -3.83
C CYS A 251 7.99 -1.75 -4.95
N ALA A 252 9.32 -1.86 -4.92
CA ALA A 252 10.12 -2.56 -5.92
C ALA A 252 9.91 -4.09 -5.95
N THR A 253 9.12 -4.64 -5.03
CA THR A 253 8.88 -6.08 -4.92
C THR A 253 7.40 -6.40 -4.84
N ALA A 254 7.03 -7.59 -5.31
CA ALA A 254 5.74 -8.21 -5.03
C ALA A 254 6.03 -9.61 -4.49
N ASP A 255 5.77 -9.83 -3.21
CA ASP A 255 5.98 -11.13 -2.57
C ASP A 255 4.93 -12.14 -3.05
N VAL A 256 5.38 -13.06 -3.89
CA VAL A 256 4.57 -14.11 -4.51
C VAL A 256 4.32 -15.29 -3.57
N ARG A 257 5.23 -15.54 -2.63
CA ARG A 257 5.15 -16.65 -1.68
C ARG A 257 5.85 -16.28 -0.38
N ARG A 258 5.13 -16.47 0.73
CA ARG A 258 5.66 -16.49 2.10
C ARG A 258 5.19 -17.77 2.78
N GLU A 259 6.04 -18.41 3.56
CA GLU A 259 5.65 -19.59 4.34
C GLU A 259 4.78 -19.16 5.53
N GLY A 260 3.60 -19.76 5.67
CA GLY A 260 2.66 -19.43 6.73
C GLY A 260 1.22 -19.84 6.43
N SER A 261 0.30 -19.43 7.31
CA SER A 261 -1.15 -19.67 7.15
C SER A 261 -1.93 -18.35 7.24
N CYS A 262 -3.20 -18.35 6.81
CA CYS A 262 -4.06 -17.16 6.92
C CYS A 262 -4.61 -17.01 8.35
N GLU A 263 -3.84 -16.36 9.20
CA GLU A 263 -4.16 -16.14 10.61
C GLU A 263 -5.18 -15.01 10.82
N ASP A 264 -6.05 -15.18 11.82
CA ASP A 264 -6.92 -14.09 12.30
C ASP A 264 -6.18 -13.27 13.36
N LEU A 265 -5.53 -12.19 12.93
CA LEU A 265 -4.75 -11.30 13.81
C LEU A 265 -5.57 -10.15 14.41
N PHE A 266 -6.88 -10.08 14.09
CA PHE A 266 -7.81 -9.08 14.59
C PHE A 266 -9.15 -9.70 15.03
N PRO A 267 -9.16 -10.67 15.98
CA PRO A 267 -10.41 -11.29 16.42
C PRO A 267 -11.39 -10.31 17.07
N LYS A 268 -10.89 -9.19 17.64
CA LYS A 268 -11.74 -8.11 18.19
C LYS A 268 -11.94 -7.01 17.15
N GLN A 269 -13.11 -7.02 16.53
CA GLN A 269 -13.42 -6.10 15.44
C GLN A 269 -13.99 -4.77 15.96
N VAL A 270 -13.71 -3.68 15.25
CA VAL A 270 -14.16 -2.32 15.61
C VAL A 270 -15.08 -1.78 14.53
N GLU A 271 -16.27 -1.34 14.93
CA GLU A 271 -17.27 -0.78 14.02
C GLU A 271 -16.73 0.47 13.28
N GLY A 272 -17.13 0.62 12.01
CA GLY A 272 -16.78 1.78 11.20
C GLY A 272 -15.43 1.68 10.47
N THR A 273 -14.61 0.69 10.80
CA THR A 273 -13.34 0.44 10.08
C THR A 273 -13.55 -0.34 8.79
N ARG A 274 -14.52 -1.27 8.76
CA ARG A 274 -14.82 -2.09 7.58
C ARG A 274 -15.57 -1.33 6.50
N ILE A 275 -15.27 -1.68 5.25
CA ILE A 275 -16.12 -1.33 4.10
C ILE A 275 -17.44 -2.08 4.26
N ARG A 276 -18.53 -1.35 4.53
CA ARG A 276 -19.86 -1.92 4.45
C ARG A 276 -20.23 -2.07 2.96
N PRO A 277 -20.93 -3.15 2.56
CA PRO A 277 -21.64 -3.12 1.30
C PRO A 277 -22.56 -1.90 1.31
N ILE A 278 -22.58 -1.14 0.22
CA ILE A 278 -23.59 -0.09 0.06
C ILE A 278 -24.93 -0.82 -0.03
N ASN A 279 -25.79 -0.65 0.98
CA ASN A 279 -27.17 -1.15 0.96
C ASN A 279 -27.96 -0.49 -0.17
#